data_AF-A0A2M8EEH4-F1
#
_entry.id   AF-A0A2M8EEH4-F1
#
_cell.length_a   1.000
_cell.length_b   1.000
_cell.length_c   1.000
_cell.angle_alpha   90.00
_cell.angle_beta   90.00
_cell.angle_gamma   90.00
#
_symmetry.space_group_name_H-M   'P 1'
#
loop_
_entity.id
_entity.type
_entity.pdbx_description
1 polymer ?
#
loop_
_entity_poly.entity_id
_entity_poly.type
_entity_poly.pdbx_seq_one_letter_code
_entity_poly.pdbx_strand_id
1 'polypeptide(L)'
;MARKLDDVMAVLTPERKVRVQTRAMELATLKDLRLAAQQTQADMAAALGVGQDTISRLEKRSDMLLSTLRHYVQSMGGQLNLVAEFPNRPPVVIDHLGMEKPKPLILASRRVVSRRTKALV
;
A
#
# COMPACT_ATOMS: atom_id res chain seq x y z
N MET A 1 26.49 0.58 16.15
CA MET A 1 26.14 1.78 15.34
C MET A 1 25.27 1.32 14.18
N ALA A 2 24.17 2.01 13.90
CA ALA A 2 23.32 1.70 12.74
C ALA A 2 24.05 2.11 11.45
N ARG A 3 24.20 1.19 10.50
CA ARG A 3 24.74 1.49 9.16
C ARG A 3 23.61 2.00 8.28
N LYS A 4 23.84 3.05 7.48
CA LYS A 4 22.85 3.54 6.52
C LYS A 4 22.75 2.56 5.35
N LEU A 5 21.57 2.47 4.75
CA LEU A 5 21.29 1.55 3.64
C LEU A 5 22.26 1.78 2.47
N ASP A 6 22.55 3.05 2.15
CA ASP A 6 23.45 3.42 1.05
C ASP A 6 24.89 2.90 1.27
N ASP A 7 25.39 2.98 2.51
CA ASP A 7 26.72 2.50 2.87
C ASP A 7 26.81 0.97 2.75
N VAL A 8 25.72 0.26 3.09
CA VAL A 8 25.65 -1.20 2.94
C VAL A 8 25.57 -1.58 1.47
N MET A 9 24.77 -0.87 0.68
CA MET A 9 24.63 -1.12 -0.76
C MET A 9 25.93 -0.83 -1.51
N ALA A 10 26.69 0.19 -1.12
CA ALA A 10 27.97 0.51 -1.76
C ALA A 10 28.99 -0.65 -1.70
N VAL A 11 28.98 -1.42 -0.61
CA VAL A 11 29.94 -2.51 -0.35
C VAL A 11 29.53 -3.84 -1.01
N LEU A 12 28.30 -3.95 -1.54
CA LEU A 12 27.83 -5.19 -2.17
C LEU A 12 28.42 -5.38 -3.58
N THR A 13 28.73 -6.63 -3.92
CA THR A 13 29.10 -7.04 -5.27
C THR A 13 27.94 -6.83 -6.24
N PRO A 14 28.19 -6.59 -7.54
CA PRO A 14 27.14 -6.34 -8.53
C PRO A 14 26.05 -7.43 -8.56
N GLU A 15 26.45 -8.70 -8.48
CA GLU A 15 25.53 -9.85 -8.43
C GLU A 15 24.64 -9.84 -7.18
N ARG A 16 25.20 -9.47 -6.02
CA ARG A 16 24.43 -9.31 -4.79
C ARG A 16 23.48 -8.11 -4.88
N LYS A 17 23.90 -7.01 -5.50
CA LYS A 17 23.03 -5.84 -5.73
C LYS A 17 21.83 -6.21 -6.59
N VAL A 18 22.05 -6.93 -7.70
CA VAL A 18 20.96 -7.40 -8.57
C VAL A 18 20.03 -8.33 -7.80
N ARG A 19 20.56 -9.34 -7.10
CA ARG A 19 19.73 -10.25 -6.28
C ARG A 19 18.93 -9.54 -5.20
N VAL A 20 19.52 -8.56 -4.53
CA VAL A 20 18.84 -7.75 -3.50
C VAL A 20 17.79 -6.84 -4.13
N GLN A 21 18.05 -6.23 -5.29
CA GLN A 21 17.09 -5.40 -6.02
C GLN A 21 15.93 -6.23 -6.56
N THR A 22 16.19 -7.38 -7.18
CA THR A 22 15.16 -8.32 -7.64
C THR A 22 14.29 -8.77 -6.46
N ARG A 23 14.91 -9.14 -5.34
CA ARG A 23 14.18 -9.58 -4.15
C ARG A 23 13.46 -8.45 -3.41
N ALA A 24 13.95 -7.21 -3.51
CA ALA A 24 13.25 -6.03 -3.02
C ALA A 24 12.06 -5.67 -3.91
N MET A 25 12.17 -5.88 -5.23
CA MET A 25 11.02 -5.78 -6.15
C MET A 25 9.98 -6.87 -5.87
N GLU A 26 10.40 -8.08 -5.48
CA GLU A 26 9.50 -9.18 -5.04
C GLU A 26 8.76 -8.85 -3.73
N LEU A 27 9.32 -7.97 -2.89
CA LEU A 27 8.77 -7.58 -1.58
C LEU A 27 8.45 -6.08 -1.50
N ALA A 28 7.86 -5.52 -2.55
CA ALA A 28 7.46 -4.11 -2.56
C ALA A 28 6.25 -3.87 -1.64
N THR A 29 6.38 -2.95 -0.69
CA THR A 29 5.22 -2.45 0.07
C THR A 29 4.38 -1.51 -0.80
N LEU A 30 3.13 -1.23 -0.42
CA LEU A 30 2.31 -0.23 -1.12
C LEU A 30 2.96 1.15 -1.16
N LYS A 31 3.69 1.50 -0.09
CA LYS A 31 4.46 2.73 -0.05
C LYS A 31 5.55 2.73 -1.13
N ASP A 32 6.25 1.62 -1.30
CA ASP A 32 7.32 1.50 -2.30
C ASP A 32 6.75 1.60 -3.71
N LEU A 33 5.62 0.93 -3.97
CA LEU A 33 4.90 1.03 -5.25
C LEU A 33 4.46 2.47 -5.55
N ARG A 34 3.92 3.18 -4.56
CA ARG A 34 3.51 4.59 -4.71
C ARG A 34 4.69 5.51 -5.01
N LEU A 35 5.82 5.32 -4.31
CA LEU A 35 7.02 6.10 -4.56
C LEU A 35 7.62 5.80 -5.94
N ALA A 36 7.59 4.54 -6.38
CA ALA A 36 8.00 4.16 -7.73
C ALA A 36 7.10 4.78 -8.82
N ALA A 37 5.80 4.94 -8.54
CA ALA A 37 4.85 5.68 -9.38
C ALA A 37 4.97 7.21 -9.27
N GLN A 38 5.95 7.73 -8.51
CA GLN A 38 6.18 9.16 -8.28
C GLN A 38 4.98 9.92 -7.69
N GLN A 39 4.12 9.23 -6.95
CA GLN A 39 2.95 9.85 -6.31
C GLN A 39 3.19 10.11 -4.82
N THR A 40 2.64 11.20 -4.29
CA THR A 40 2.63 11.48 -2.86
C THR A 40 1.41 10.83 -2.18
N GLN A 41 1.41 10.78 -0.84
CA GLN A 41 0.21 10.34 -0.11
C GLN A 41 -0.98 11.30 -0.32
N ALA A 42 -0.72 12.58 -0.60
CA ALA A 42 -1.76 13.57 -0.89
C ALA A 42 -2.39 13.32 -2.27
N ASP A 43 -1.58 12.96 -3.27
CA ASP A 43 -2.06 12.62 -4.62
C ASP A 43 -2.96 11.39 -4.58
N MET A 44 -2.53 10.34 -3.85
CA MET A 44 -3.35 9.15 -3.63
C MET A 44 -4.64 9.45 -2.88
N ALA A 45 -4.58 10.33 -1.87
CA ALA A 45 -5.75 10.73 -1.08
C ALA A 45 -6.78 11.44 -1.96
N ALA A 46 -6.33 12.35 -2.83
CA ALA A 46 -7.16 13.03 -3.80
C ALA A 46 -7.78 12.05 -4.82
N ALA A 47 -6.98 11.14 -5.38
CA ALA A 47 -7.45 10.15 -6.34
C ALA A 47 -8.50 9.19 -5.75
N LEU A 48 -8.34 8.81 -4.48
CA LEU A 48 -9.23 7.89 -3.77
C LEU A 48 -10.38 8.60 -3.03
N GLY A 49 -10.43 9.93 -3.02
CA GLY A 49 -11.45 10.71 -2.31
C GLY A 49 -11.41 10.51 -0.79
N VAL A 50 -10.22 10.33 -0.20
CA VAL A 50 -10.02 10.11 1.24
C VAL A 50 -9.01 11.10 1.82
N GLY A 51 -8.83 11.09 3.14
CA GLY A 51 -7.76 11.86 3.79
C GLY A 51 -6.37 11.22 3.63
N GLN A 52 -5.31 12.03 3.67
CA GLN A 52 -3.92 11.56 3.64
C GLN A 52 -3.60 10.59 4.81
N ASP A 53 -4.22 10.81 5.96
CA ASP A 53 -4.13 9.92 7.12
C ASP A 53 -4.65 8.51 6.82
N THR A 54 -5.64 8.39 5.93
CA THR A 54 -6.20 7.12 5.46
C THR A 54 -5.22 6.37 4.58
N ILE A 55 -4.50 7.08 3.71
CA ILE A 55 -3.42 6.49 2.90
C ILE A 55 -2.30 5.95 3.79
N SER A 56 -1.86 6.74 4.77
CA SER A 56 -0.83 6.33 5.73
C SER A 56 -1.25 5.07 6.54
N ARG A 57 -2.53 4.95 6.89
CA ARG A 57 -3.06 3.73 7.54
C ARG A 57 -3.11 2.56 6.57
N LEU A 58 -3.57 2.75 5.33
CA LEU A 58 -3.66 1.69 4.33
C LEU A 58 -2.28 1.08 4.05
N GLU A 59 -1.25 1.90 3.88
CA GLU A 59 0.13 1.45 3.61
C GLU A 59 0.76 0.66 4.78
N LYS A 60 0.22 0.77 5.99
CA LYS A 60 0.71 0.08 7.21
C LYS A 60 -0.06 -1.19 7.56
N ARG A 61 -1.20 -1.45 6.91
CA ARG A 61 -2.01 -2.63 7.21
C ARG A 61 -1.38 -3.88 6.60
N SER A 62 -1.42 -4.97 7.36
CA SER A 62 -1.04 -6.30 6.88
C SER A 62 -2.15 -7.01 6.08
N ASP A 63 -3.38 -6.50 6.16
CA ASP A 63 -4.54 -7.07 5.48
C ASP A 63 -5.50 -5.97 4.99
N MET A 64 -6.10 -6.19 3.82
CA MET A 64 -7.13 -5.34 3.22
C MET A 64 -7.95 -6.11 2.19
N LEU A 65 -9.17 -5.64 1.95
CA LEU A 65 -10.00 -6.15 0.88
C LEU A 65 -9.30 -6.01 -0.47
N LEU A 66 -9.37 -7.05 -1.30
CA LEU A 66 -8.76 -7.07 -2.63
C LEU A 66 -9.30 -5.94 -3.52
N SER A 67 -10.58 -5.57 -3.38
CA SER A 67 -11.16 -4.42 -4.09
C SER A 67 -10.49 -3.10 -3.71
N THR A 68 -10.14 -2.91 -2.43
CA THR A 68 -9.39 -1.73 -1.96
C THR A 68 -7.97 -1.72 -2.52
N LEU A 69 -7.27 -2.87 -2.47
CA LEU A 69 -5.93 -3.01 -3.04
C LEU A 69 -5.93 -2.71 -4.54
N ARG A 70 -6.90 -3.27 -5.28
CA ARG A 70 -7.08 -3.04 -6.71
C ARG A 70 -7.28 -1.56 -7.00
N HIS A 71 -8.16 -0.90 -6.26
CA HIS A 71 -8.45 0.52 -6.48
C HIS A 71 -7.25 1.42 -6.15
N TYR A 72 -6.49 1.07 -5.10
CA TYR A 72 -5.23 1.74 -4.78
C TYR A 72 -4.22 1.61 -5.94
N VAL A 73 -4.01 0.40 -6.46
CA VAL A 73 -3.11 0.17 -7.61
C VAL A 73 -3.59 0.91 -8.86
N GLN A 74 -4.90 0.92 -9.13
CA GLN A 74 -5.49 1.65 -10.25
C GLN A 74 -5.34 3.17 -10.12
N SER A 75 -5.38 3.71 -8.91
CA SER A 75 -5.19 5.16 -8.67
C SER A 75 -3.76 5.61 -8.98
N MET A 76 -2.80 4.68 -8.91
CA MET A 76 -1.42 4.88 -9.40
C MET A 76 -1.27 4.64 -10.91
N GLY A 77 -2.35 4.33 -11.63
CA GLY A 77 -2.34 3.95 -13.05
C GLY A 77 -1.94 2.50 -13.33
N GLY A 78 -1.83 1.66 -12.29
CA GLY A 78 -1.47 0.26 -12.41
C GLY A 78 -2.65 -0.68 -12.62
N GLN A 79 -2.35 -1.95 -12.93
CA GLN A 79 -3.32 -3.04 -12.94
C GLN A 79 -2.89 -4.12 -11.94
N LEU A 80 -3.84 -4.62 -11.16
CA LEU A 80 -3.60 -5.69 -10.19
C LEU A 80 -4.04 -7.03 -10.77
N ASN A 81 -3.10 -7.96 -10.94
CA ASN A 81 -3.38 -9.34 -11.29
C ASN A 81 -3.10 -10.24 -10.08
N LEU A 82 -4.06 -11.10 -9.73
CA LEU A 82 -3.86 -12.08 -8.67
C LEU A 82 -3.36 -13.38 -9.32
N VAL A 83 -2.14 -13.80 -8.98
CA VAL A 83 -1.49 -14.96 -9.58
C VAL A 83 -1.37 -16.06 -8.54
N ALA A 84 -1.79 -17.27 -8.90
CA ALA A 84 -1.60 -18.48 -8.11
C ALA A 84 -0.49 -19.34 -8.72
N GLU A 85 0.55 -19.61 -7.94
CA GLU A 85 1.69 -20.44 -8.33
C GLU A 85 1.54 -21.86 -7.81
N PHE A 86 1.96 -22.84 -8.62
CA PHE A 86 1.88 -24.25 -8.30
C PHE A 86 3.18 -24.92 -8.74
N PRO A 87 3.71 -25.90 -7.98
CA PRO A 87 5.01 -26.52 -8.30
C PRO A 87 5.00 -27.30 -9.63
N ASN A 88 3.84 -27.79 -10.07
CA ASN A 88 3.72 -28.73 -11.19
C ASN A 88 2.99 -28.15 -12.40
N ARG A 89 2.73 -26.84 -12.44
CA ARG A 89 2.08 -26.19 -13.59
C ARG A 89 2.44 -24.70 -13.68
N PRO A 90 2.26 -24.07 -14.86
CA PRO A 90 2.45 -22.64 -15.02
C PRO A 90 1.58 -21.82 -14.05
N PRO A 91 2.03 -20.62 -13.63
CA PRO A 91 1.21 -19.71 -12.82
C PRO A 91 -0.12 -19.41 -13.50
N VAL A 92 -1.19 -19.34 -12.71
CA VAL A 92 -2.55 -19.08 -13.20
C VAL A 92 -3.05 -17.77 -12.63
N VAL A 93 -3.52 -16.89 -13.51
CA VAL A 93 -4.19 -15.65 -13.11
C VAL A 93 -5.60 -15.98 -12.65
N ILE A 94 -5.96 -15.56 -11.45
CA ILE A 94 -7.31 -15.68 -10.92
C ILE A 94 -8.11 -14.46 -11.39
N ASP A 95 -9.08 -14.72 -12.28
CA ASP A 95 -10.01 -13.71 -12.77
C ASP A 95 -11.21 -13.54 -11.80
N HIS A 96 -11.92 -12.41 -11.93
CA HIS A 96 -13.16 -12.03 -11.23
C HIS A 96 -13.09 -11.64 -9.75
N LEU A 97 -11.98 -11.86 -9.03
CA LEU A 97 -11.91 -11.48 -7.61
C LEU A 97 -11.68 -9.97 -7.39
N GLY A 98 -12.49 -9.38 -6.51
CA GLY A 98 -12.35 -7.98 -6.10
C GLY A 98 -12.72 -6.97 -7.18
N MET A 99 -13.61 -7.33 -8.12
CA MET A 99 -14.12 -6.45 -9.18
C MET A 99 -15.23 -5.50 -8.70
N GLU A 100 -15.71 -5.66 -7.47
CA GLU A 100 -16.68 -4.72 -6.89
C GLU A 100 -16.01 -3.37 -6.62
N LYS A 101 -16.68 -2.27 -7.00
CA LYS A 101 -16.25 -0.92 -6.62
C LYS A 101 -16.22 -0.85 -5.09
N PRO A 102 -15.11 -0.46 -4.46
CA PRO A 102 -15.06 -0.35 -3.01
C PRO A 102 -16.15 0.64 -2.57
N LYS A 103 -16.93 0.26 -1.56
CA LYS A 103 -17.79 1.23 -0.85
C LYS A 103 -16.89 2.41 -0.42
N PRO A 104 -17.37 3.67 -0.50
CA PRO A 104 -16.59 4.81 -0.04
C PRO A 104 -16.00 4.46 1.32
N LEU A 105 -14.70 4.72 1.49
CA LEU A 105 -13.93 4.37 2.68
C LEU A 105 -14.43 5.22 3.88
N ILE A 106 -15.64 4.94 4.35
CA ILE A 106 -16.24 5.55 5.54
C ILE A 106 -15.63 4.82 6.73
N LEU A 107 -14.47 5.31 7.16
CA LEU A 107 -13.92 4.94 8.46
C LEU A 107 -14.80 5.62 9.51
N ALA A 108 -15.50 4.80 10.30
CA ALA A 108 -16.34 5.24 11.40
C ALA A 108 -15.67 6.39 12.16
N SER A 109 -16.25 7.58 12.01
CA SER A 109 -15.82 8.78 12.70
C SER A 109 -15.75 8.45 14.18
N ARG A 110 -14.55 8.53 14.77
CA ARG A 110 -14.39 8.52 16.22
C ARG A 110 -15.38 9.53 16.78
N ARG A 111 -16.35 9.04 17.57
CA ARG A 111 -17.27 9.87 18.35
C ARG A 111 -16.40 10.80 19.19
N VAL A 112 -16.27 12.06 18.77
CA VAL A 112 -15.74 13.11 19.63
C VAL A 112 -16.79 13.29 20.71
N VAL A 113 -16.54 12.73 21.88
CA VAL A 113 -17.36 12.95 23.08
C VAL A 113 -17.25 14.46 23.37
N SER A 114 -18.31 15.18 23.02
CA SER A 114 -18.53 16.55 23.46
C SER A 114 -18.44 16.58 24.99
N ARG A 115 -17.33 17.11 25.52
CA ARG A 115 -17.24 17.51 26.91
C ARG A 115 -18.18 18.69 27.08
N ARG A 116 -19.38 18.43 27.61
CA ARG A 116 -20.26 19.46 28.16
C ARG A 116 -19.46 20.23 29.22
N THR A 117 -19.24 21.52 28.97
CA THR A 117 -18.85 22.49 29.97
C THR A 117 -19.93 22.54 31.05
N LYS A 118 -19.60 22.13 32.28
CA LYS A 118 -20.35 22.53 33.47
C LYS A 118 -19.93 23.97 33.79
N ALA A 119 -20.81 24.93 33.51
CA ALA A 119 -20.85 26.17 34.27
C ALA A 119 -21.63 25.86 35.55
N LEU A 120 -21.03 26.12 36.72
CA LEU A 120 -21.75 26.20 37.98
C LEU A 120 -21.66 27.64 38.46
N VAL A 121 -22.84 28.16 38.78
CA VAL A 121 -23.14 29.43 39.47
C VAL A 121 -22.61 29.38 40.89
#